data_AF-A0A1A8VGJ2-F1
#
_entry.id   AF-A0A1A8VGJ2-F1
#
_cell.length_a   1.000
_cell.length_b   1.000
_cell.length_c   1.000
_cell.angle_alpha   90.00
_cell.angle_beta   90.00
_cell.angle_gamma   90.00
#
_symmetry.space_group_name_H-M   'P 1'
#
loop_
_entity.id
_entity.type
_entity.pdbx_description
1 polymer ?
#
loop_
_entity_poly.entity_id
_entity_poly.type
_entity_poly.pdbx_seq_one_letter_code
_entity_poly.pdbx_strand_id
1 'polypeptide(L)'
;NTTCGEIDRMLFNFLWKNKTHYIRKSVIMNDYQHGGLNILDFTTLNNTFKINWAKHFLKNPVSIWNFIPHYIFSKFGGLTFILGCDYNVGKLPEKLSMFHKQVLLAWSLIYKHNFTPHTYLIWNNRNIVYKNKSLFFSNWVEKQIIFVNQL
;
A
#
# COMPACT_ATOMS: atom_id res chain seq x y z
N ASN A 1 -9.36 6.86 -9.36
CA ASN A 1 -10.47 5.91 -9.15
C ASN A 1 -11.47 5.86 -10.30
N THR A 2 -11.66 6.93 -11.08
CA THR A 2 -12.55 6.92 -12.26
C THR A 2 -12.14 5.90 -13.31
N THR A 3 -10.86 5.84 -13.68
CA THR A 3 -10.34 4.91 -14.71
C THR A 3 -10.46 3.43 -14.35
N CYS A 4 -10.23 3.02 -13.10
CA CYS A 4 -10.41 1.62 -12.71
C CYS A 4 -11.88 1.20 -12.81
N GLY A 5 -12.80 2.07 -12.38
CA GLY A 5 -14.24 1.81 -12.52
C GLY A 5 -14.71 1.77 -13.98
N GLU A 6 -14.11 2.57 -14.86
CA GLU A 6 -14.37 2.50 -16.30
C GLU A 6 -13.92 1.17 -16.91
N ILE A 7 -12.72 0.70 -16.57
CA ILE A 7 -12.20 -0.59 -17.03
C ILE A 7 -13.07 -1.73 -16.50
N ASP A 8 -13.43 -1.70 -15.22
CA ASP A 8 -14.37 -2.68 -14.66
C ASP A 8 -15.69 -2.68 -15.43
N ARG A 9 -16.26 -1.51 -15.71
CA ARG A 9 -17.49 -1.40 -16.50
C ARG A 9 -17.33 -2.01 -17.89
N MET A 10 -16.21 -1.77 -18.56
CA MET A 10 -15.90 -2.38 -19.86
C MET A 10 -15.82 -3.91 -19.76
N LEU A 11 -15.17 -4.46 -18.73
CA LEU A 11 -15.07 -5.90 -18.52
C LEU A 11 -16.43 -6.55 -18.26
N PHE A 12 -17.29 -5.93 -17.44
CA PHE A 12 -18.64 -6.44 -17.19
C PHE A 12 -19.54 -6.31 -18.41
N ASN A 13 -19.44 -5.23 -19.17
CA ASN A 13 -20.16 -5.07 -20.43
C ASN A 13 -19.75 -6.16 -21.43
N PHE A 14 -18.45 -6.47 -21.53
CA PHE A 14 -17.96 -7.57 -22.37
C PHE A 14 -18.53 -8.92 -21.91
N LEU A 15 -18.49 -9.22 -20.61
CA LEU A 15 -19.04 -10.44 -20.04
C LEU A 15 -20.51 -10.65 -20.43
N TRP A 16 -21.31 -9.59 -20.31
CA TRP A 16 -22.75 -9.62 -20.60
C TRP A 16 -23.08 -9.37 -22.06
N LYS A 17 -22.10 -9.22 -22.96
CA LYS A 17 -22.33 -8.86 -24.37
C LYS A 17 -23.19 -7.59 -24.51
N ASN A 18 -22.91 -6.59 -23.69
CA ASN A 18 -23.67 -5.33 -23.56
C ASN A 18 -25.14 -5.51 -23.16
N LYS A 19 -25.51 -6.64 -22.54
CA LYS A 19 -26.86 -6.89 -22.01
C LYS A 19 -26.97 -6.58 -20.52
N THR A 20 -28.20 -6.61 -20.00
CA THR A 20 -28.50 -6.42 -18.58
C THR A 20 -27.71 -7.40 -17.71
N HIS A 21 -27.20 -6.91 -16.58
CA HIS A 21 -26.47 -7.73 -15.62
C HIS A 21 -27.47 -8.63 -14.87
N TYR A 22 -27.36 -9.95 -15.05
CA TYR A 22 -28.26 -10.91 -14.39
C TYR A 22 -27.77 -11.37 -13.02
N ILE A 23 -26.45 -11.32 -12.80
CA ILE A 23 -25.80 -11.83 -11.59
C ILE A 23 -25.08 -10.68 -10.88
N ARG A 24 -25.11 -10.69 -9.55
CA ARG A 24 -24.39 -9.72 -8.72
C ARG A 24 -22.87 -9.85 -8.94
N LYS A 25 -22.17 -8.72 -9.06
CA LYS A 25 -20.72 -8.65 -9.25
C LYS A 25 -19.95 -9.52 -8.23
N SER A 26 -20.32 -9.46 -6.96
CA SER A 26 -19.69 -10.25 -5.89
C SER A 26 -19.76 -11.77 -6.09
N VAL A 27 -20.79 -12.28 -6.77
CA VAL A 27 -20.94 -13.72 -7.05
C VAL A 27 -20.08 -14.13 -8.24
N ILE A 28 -20.07 -13.29 -9.29
CA ILE A 28 -19.27 -13.51 -10.50
C ILE A 28 -17.77 -13.54 -10.17
N MET A 29 -17.35 -12.74 -9.19
CA MET A 29 -15.96 -12.65 -8.74
C MET A 29 -15.46 -13.90 -8.00
N ASN A 30 -16.35 -14.79 -7.55
CA ASN A 30 -15.95 -15.99 -6.82
C ASN A 30 -15.29 -17.03 -7.75
N ASP A 31 -14.60 -17.99 -7.14
CA ASP A 31 -14.06 -19.14 -7.85
C ASP A 31 -15.16 -20.01 -8.46
N TYR A 32 -14.79 -20.77 -9.50
CA TYR A 32 -15.67 -21.73 -10.17
C TYR A 32 -16.29 -22.73 -9.20
N GLN A 33 -15.57 -23.13 -8.15
CA GLN A 33 -16.07 -24.05 -7.11
C GLN A 33 -17.25 -23.48 -6.33
N HIS A 34 -17.35 -22.16 -6.23
CA HIS A 34 -18.43 -21.45 -5.55
C HIS A 34 -19.47 -20.88 -6.54
N GLY A 35 -19.49 -21.39 -7.78
CA GLY A 35 -20.42 -20.96 -8.83
C GLY A 35 -20.12 -19.60 -9.44
N GLY A 36 -18.91 -19.05 -9.21
CA GLY A 36 -18.45 -17.82 -9.84
C GLY A 36 -17.71 -18.06 -11.16
N LEU A 37 -17.26 -16.97 -11.79
CA LEU A 37 -16.51 -16.97 -13.06
C LEU A 37 -15.05 -16.56 -12.87
N ASN A 38 -14.59 -16.44 -11.63
CA ASN A 38 -13.24 -16.01 -11.24
C ASN A 38 -12.82 -14.68 -11.92
N ILE A 39 -13.76 -13.74 -12.02
CA ILE A 39 -13.50 -12.43 -12.62
C ILE A 39 -12.94 -11.51 -11.56
N LEU A 40 -11.74 -11.00 -11.78
CA LEU A 40 -11.10 -10.07 -10.85
C LEU A 40 -11.64 -8.65 -11.05
N ASP A 41 -11.92 -7.99 -9.93
CA ASP A 41 -12.11 -6.54 -9.90
C ASP A 41 -10.77 -5.86 -10.20
N PHE A 42 -10.78 -4.92 -11.14
CA PHE A 42 -9.56 -4.28 -11.61
C PHE A 42 -8.90 -3.45 -10.51
N THR A 43 -9.67 -2.88 -9.58
CA THR A 43 -9.11 -2.17 -8.42
C THR A 43 -8.33 -3.13 -7.52
N THR A 44 -8.91 -4.29 -7.20
CA THR A 44 -8.23 -5.35 -6.46
C THR A 44 -7.00 -5.86 -7.20
N LEU A 45 -7.09 -6.11 -8.51
CA LEU A 45 -5.97 -6.55 -9.34
C LEU A 45 -4.81 -5.53 -9.30
N ASN A 46 -5.11 -4.24 -9.47
CA ASN A 46 -4.14 -3.16 -9.43
C ASN A 46 -3.45 -3.05 -8.05
N ASN A 47 -4.19 -3.23 -6.96
CA ASN A 47 -3.63 -3.28 -5.61
C ASN A 47 -2.72 -4.51 -5.43
N THR A 48 -3.13 -5.67 -5.94
CA THR A 48 -2.32 -6.89 -5.91
C THR A 48 -0.99 -6.71 -6.66
N PHE A 49 -1.00 -6.06 -7.83
CA PHE A 49 0.25 -5.75 -8.54
C PHE A 49 1.18 -4.84 -7.75
N LYS A 50 0.64 -3.82 -7.08
CA LYS A 50 1.43 -2.91 -6.22
C LYS A 50 2.02 -3.63 -5.02
N ILE A 51 1.26 -4.52 -4.39
CA ILE A 51 1.74 -5.36 -3.29
C ILE A 51 2.82 -6.32 -3.79
N ASN A 52 2.64 -6.94 -4.94
CA ASN A 52 3.63 -7.84 -5.53
C ASN A 52 4.91 -7.10 -5.90
N TRP A 53 4.80 -5.87 -6.40
CA TRP A 53 5.94 -5.00 -6.63
C TRP A 53 6.70 -4.72 -5.32
N ALA A 54 5.99 -4.38 -4.24
CA ALA A 54 6.60 -4.17 -2.92
C ALA A 54 7.29 -5.45 -2.40
N LYS A 55 6.65 -6.62 -2.53
CA LYS A 55 7.24 -7.92 -2.18
C LYS A 55 8.50 -8.21 -2.98
N HIS A 56 8.48 -7.95 -4.29
CA HIS A 56 9.65 -8.14 -5.15
C HIS A 56 10.79 -7.21 -4.75
N PHE A 57 10.48 -5.95 -4.45
CA PHE A 57 11.45 -4.98 -3.96
C PHE A 57 12.11 -5.44 -2.64
N LEU A 58 11.31 -5.94 -1.69
CA LEU A 58 11.80 -6.46 -0.41
C LEU A 58 12.65 -7.73 -0.57
N LYS A 59 12.32 -8.60 -1.53
CA LYS A 59 13.06 -9.85 -1.78
C LYS A 59 14.43 -9.60 -2.42
N ASN A 60 14.54 -8.61 -3.30
CA ASN A 60 15.74 -8.38 -4.12
C ASN A 60 16.27 -6.94 -3.98
N PRO A 61 16.70 -6.48 -2.80
CA PRO A 61 17.02 -5.07 -2.55
C PRO A 61 18.21 -4.55 -3.38
N VAL A 62 19.13 -5.42 -3.81
CA VAL A 62 20.36 -5.06 -4.54
C VAL A 62 20.15 -5.00 -6.07
N SER A 63 18.92 -5.24 -6.55
CA SER A 63 18.64 -5.17 -7.98
C SER A 63 18.87 -3.76 -8.53
N ILE A 64 19.46 -3.65 -9.72
CA ILE A 64 19.67 -2.36 -10.39
C ILE A 64 18.34 -1.60 -10.64
N TRP A 65 17.26 -2.36 -10.86
CA TRP A 65 15.90 -1.83 -11.05
C TRP A 65 15.31 -1.21 -9.77
N ASN A 66 15.92 -1.47 -8.61
CA ASN A 66 15.48 -0.99 -7.32
C ASN A 66 16.20 0.30 -6.88
N PHE A 67 17.13 0.82 -7.67
CA PHE A 67 17.88 2.04 -7.32
C PHE A 67 16.97 3.25 -7.06
N ILE A 68 16.02 3.53 -7.97
CA ILE A 68 15.12 4.69 -7.84
C ILE A 68 14.21 4.55 -6.61
N PRO A 69 13.46 3.44 -6.43
CA PRO A 69 12.64 3.29 -5.24
C PRO A 69 13.47 3.27 -3.95
N HIS A 70 14.68 2.72 -3.97
CA HIS A 70 15.57 2.75 -2.80
C HIS A 70 15.92 4.18 -2.39
N TYR A 71 16.29 5.03 -3.36
CA TYR A 71 16.55 6.46 -3.11
C TYR A 71 15.31 7.20 -2.60
N ILE A 72 14.12 6.87 -3.11
CA ILE A 72 12.87 7.52 -2.68
C ILE A 72 12.53 7.12 -1.24
N PHE A 73 12.63 5.84 -0.91
CA PHE A 73 12.25 5.34 0.41
C PHE A 73 13.33 5.52 1.49
N SER A 74 14.60 5.69 1.12
CA SER A 74 15.69 5.95 2.09
C SER A 74 15.41 7.18 2.95
N LYS A 75 14.72 8.17 2.39
CA LYS A 75 14.27 9.39 3.08
C LYS A 75 13.25 9.16 4.20
N PHE A 76 12.68 7.96 4.27
CA PHE A 76 11.76 7.53 5.31
C PHE A 76 12.32 6.36 6.13
N GLY A 77 13.61 6.03 5.99
CA GLY A 77 14.25 4.89 6.67
C GLY A 77 14.22 3.59 5.86
N GLY A 78 13.81 3.66 4.58
CA GLY A 78 13.68 2.53 3.68
C GLY A 78 12.27 1.95 3.63
N LEU A 79 12.02 1.12 2.61
CA LEU A 79 10.69 0.53 2.41
C LEU A 79 10.31 -0.40 3.57
N THR A 80 11.23 -1.25 4.01
CA THR A 80 10.98 -2.19 5.13
C THR A 80 10.54 -1.47 6.39
N PHE A 81 11.19 -0.34 6.70
CA PHE A 81 10.88 0.44 7.90
C PHE A 81 9.50 1.09 7.81
N ILE A 82 9.22 1.84 6.74
CA ILE A 82 7.93 2.52 6.58
C ILE A 82 6.76 1.53 6.55
N LEU A 83 6.92 0.35 5.94
CA LEU A 83 5.85 -0.66 5.89
C LEU A 83 5.48 -1.22 7.27
N GLY A 84 6.38 -1.15 8.25
CA GLY A 84 6.11 -1.50 9.64
C GLY A 84 5.57 -0.34 10.48
N CYS A 85 5.66 0.90 10.01
CA CYS A 85 5.16 2.07 10.74
C CYS A 85 3.63 2.19 10.63
N ASP A 86 3.01 2.81 11.64
CA ASP A 86 1.62 3.25 11.52
C ASP A 86 1.56 4.60 10.81
N TYR A 87 1.62 4.62 9.47
CA TYR A 87 1.71 5.85 8.67
C TYR A 87 0.40 6.30 8.01
N ASN A 88 0.32 7.59 7.68
CA ASN A 88 -0.72 8.16 6.83
C ASN A 88 -0.04 8.83 5.64
N VAL A 89 -0.33 8.31 4.45
CA VAL A 89 0.28 8.72 3.19
C VAL A 89 0.10 10.23 2.91
N GLY A 90 -0.98 10.84 3.39
CA GLY A 90 -1.23 12.28 3.27
C GLY A 90 -0.40 13.15 4.23
N LYS A 91 0.11 12.58 5.32
CA LYS A 91 0.89 13.28 6.35
C LYS A 91 2.39 13.05 6.22
N LEU A 92 2.85 12.24 5.27
CA LEU A 92 4.28 11.95 5.13
C LEU A 92 5.11 13.23 4.90
N PRO A 93 6.33 13.33 5.47
CA PRO A 93 7.11 14.56 5.45
C PRO A 93 7.48 15.00 4.03
N GLU A 94 7.79 14.03 3.15
CA GLU A 94 8.22 14.28 1.77
C GLU A 94 7.17 13.93 0.71
N LYS A 95 7.28 14.60 -0.45
CA LYS A 95 6.43 14.34 -1.60
C LYS A 95 6.82 13.03 -2.28
N LEU A 96 6.00 12.00 -2.06
CA LEU A 96 6.03 10.77 -2.84
C LEU A 96 5.30 10.92 -4.19
N SER A 97 5.80 10.23 -5.22
CA SER A 97 5.06 10.11 -6.48
C SER A 97 3.75 9.35 -6.27
N MET A 98 2.78 9.57 -7.17
CA MET A 98 1.46 8.97 -7.03
C MET A 98 1.50 7.44 -6.98
N PHE A 99 2.42 6.83 -7.74
CA PHE A 99 2.62 5.37 -7.73
C PHE A 99 3.03 4.87 -6.34
N HIS A 100 4.09 5.43 -5.75
CA HIS A 100 4.58 5.00 -4.43
C HIS A 100 3.54 5.22 -3.33
N LYS A 101 2.77 6.33 -3.42
CA LYS A 101 1.63 6.56 -2.52
C LYS A 101 0.59 5.44 -2.63
N GLN A 102 0.24 5.03 -3.85
CA GLN A 102 -0.71 3.95 -4.08
C GLN A 102 -0.17 2.60 -3.58
N VAL A 103 1.15 2.35 -3.65
CA VAL A 103 1.75 1.13 -3.08
C VAL A 103 1.58 1.11 -1.56
N LEU A 104 1.89 2.20 -0.87
CA LEU A 104 1.71 2.31 0.57
C LEU A 104 0.22 2.16 0.96
N LEU A 105 -0.69 2.80 0.22
CA LEU A 105 -2.13 2.62 0.43
C LEU A 105 -2.55 1.15 0.24
N ALA A 106 -2.11 0.49 -0.83
CA ALA A 106 -2.41 -0.92 -1.07
C ALA A 106 -1.86 -1.82 0.05
N TRP A 107 -0.67 -1.53 0.58
CA TRP A 107 -0.11 -2.26 1.72
C TRP A 107 -0.93 -2.07 3.00
N SER A 108 -1.40 -0.85 3.27
CA SER A 108 -2.24 -0.56 4.44
C SER A 108 -3.61 -1.28 4.43
N LEU A 109 -4.07 -1.75 3.26
CA LEU A 109 -5.29 -2.55 3.17
C LEU A 109 -5.09 -3.98 3.71
N ILE A 110 -3.89 -4.55 3.53
CA ILE A 110 -3.58 -5.92 3.93
C ILE A 110 -2.93 -6.02 5.31
N TYR A 111 -2.21 -4.98 5.73
CA TYR A 111 -1.51 -4.95 6.99
C TYR A 111 -2.13 -3.89 7.90
N LYS A 112 -2.73 -4.34 9.00
CA LYS A 112 -3.17 -3.48 10.10
C LYS A 112 -2.16 -3.57 11.23
N HIS A 113 -1.57 -2.43 11.60
CA HIS A 113 -0.68 -2.37 12.74
C HIS A 113 -1.47 -2.65 14.03
N ASN A 114 -1.11 -3.71 14.74
CA ASN A 114 -1.68 -3.99 16.06
C ASN A 114 -1.02 -3.07 17.08
N PHE A 115 -1.78 -2.12 17.59
CA PHE A 115 -1.29 -1.19 18.61
C PHE A 115 -0.88 -1.97 19.86
N THR A 116 0.39 -1.86 20.24
CA THR A 116 0.86 -2.22 21.56
C THR A 116 1.77 -1.09 22.06
N PRO A 117 1.59 -0.58 23.30
CA PRO A 117 2.34 0.57 23.80
C PRO A 117 3.86 0.40 23.72
N HIS A 118 4.36 -0.83 23.88
CA HIS A 118 5.78 -1.15 23.86
C HIS A 118 6.41 -1.22 22.47
N THR A 119 5.61 -1.32 21.40
CA THR A 119 6.10 -1.37 20.01
C THR A 119 5.72 -0.14 19.19
N TYR A 120 5.22 0.90 19.86
CA TYR A 120 4.71 2.07 19.17
C TYR A 120 5.86 2.90 18.58
N LEU A 121 5.99 2.83 17.25
CA LEU A 121 7.00 3.51 16.46
C LEU A 121 6.79 5.04 16.46
N ILE A 122 7.85 5.79 16.77
CA ILE A 122 7.84 7.26 16.76
C ILE A 122 7.71 7.79 15.32
N TRP A 123 8.51 7.21 14.42
CA TRP A 123 8.76 7.74 13.10
C TRP A 123 7.69 7.36 12.08
N ASN A 124 7.50 8.23 11.08
CA ASN A 124 6.47 8.11 10.03
C ASN A 124 5.05 7.88 10.57
N ASN A 125 4.79 8.22 11.83
CA ASN A 125 3.55 7.87 12.51
C ASN A 125 2.38 8.83 12.17
N ARG A 126 1.14 8.32 12.12
CA ARG A 126 -0.09 9.10 11.90
C ARG A 126 -0.41 10.12 12.98
N ASN A 127 -0.05 9.79 14.22
CA ASN A 127 -0.42 10.53 15.43
C ASN A 127 0.73 11.41 15.92
N ILE A 128 1.98 11.01 15.72
CA ILE A 128 3.16 11.79 16.10
C ILE A 128 3.54 12.70 14.93
N VAL A 129 3.02 13.93 15.00
CA VAL A 129 3.10 14.90 13.91
C VAL A 129 3.59 16.25 14.38
N TYR A 130 4.35 16.94 13.53
CA TYR A 130 4.72 18.33 13.68
C TYR A 130 4.20 19.12 12.47
N LYS A 131 3.48 20.23 12.71
CA LYS A 131 2.82 21.02 11.65
C LYS A 131 2.00 20.15 10.69
N ASN A 132 1.24 19.18 11.24
CA ASN A 132 0.41 18.21 10.50
C ASN A 132 1.18 17.27 9.54
N LYS A 133 2.49 17.13 9.69
CA LYS A 133 3.31 16.15 8.98
C LYS A 133 3.97 15.18 9.95
N SER A 134 4.11 13.93 9.57
CA SER A 134 4.84 12.93 10.35
C SER A 134 6.34 13.23 10.32
N LEU A 135 7.03 12.73 11.34
CA LEU A 135 8.45 12.99 11.56
C LEU A 135 9.29 11.81 11.11
N PHE A 136 10.48 12.10 10.55
CA PHE A 136 11.52 11.11 10.32
C PHE A 136 12.88 11.78 10.49
N PHE A 137 13.67 11.32 11.45
CA PHE A 137 15.04 11.79 11.69
C PHE A 137 16.01 10.61 11.60
N SER A 138 16.77 10.53 10.52
CA SER A 138 17.75 9.46 10.28
C SER A 138 18.75 9.31 11.44
N ASN A 139 19.28 10.44 11.92
CA ASN A 139 20.28 10.46 12.99
C ASN A 139 19.79 9.85 14.31
N TRP A 140 18.48 9.87 14.57
CA TRP A 140 17.89 9.30 15.79
C TRP A 140 17.60 7.80 15.60
N VAL A 141 17.16 7.42 14.40
CA VAL A 141 16.99 6.00 14.02
C VAL A 141 18.33 5.27 14.08
N GLU A 142 19.41 5.89 13.59
CA GLU A 142 20.77 5.34 13.68
C GLU A 142 21.22 5.12 15.13
N LYS A 143 20.80 6.00 16.04
CA LYS A 143 21.02 5.89 17.49
C LYS A 143 20.06 4.92 18.20
N GLN A 144 19.29 4.13 17.46
CA GLN A 144 18.32 3.14 17.97
C GLN A 144 17.18 3.75 18.81
N ILE A 145 16.87 5.04 18.62
CA ILE A 145 15.68 5.69 19.20
C ILE A 145 14.55 5.53 18.20
N ILE A 146 13.72 4.51 18.40
CA ILE A 146 12.71 4.03 17.43
C ILE A 146 11.30 4.04 18.04
N PHE A 147 11.19 3.71 19.33
CA PHE A 147 9.94 3.50 20.04
C PHE A 147 9.66 4.61 21.04
N VAL A 148 8.37 4.91 21.26
CA VAL A 148 7.95 5.96 22.19
C VAL A 148 8.38 5.68 23.63
N ASN A 149 8.52 4.41 24.04
CA ASN A 149 9.00 4.05 25.38
C ASN A 149 10.49 4.39 25.63
N GLN A 150 11.24 4.76 24.60
CA GLN A 150 12.65 5.16 24.71
C GLN A 150 12.83 6.67 24.90
N LEU A 151 11.73 7.44 24.86
CA LEU A 151 11.69 8.88 25.16
C LEU A 151 11.37 9.10 26.63
#